data_AF-A0A5E8CJW6-F1
#
_entry.id   AF-A0A5E8CJW6-F1
#
_cell.length_a   1.000
_cell.length_b   1.000
_cell.length_c   1.000
_cell.angle_alpha   90.00
_cell.angle_beta   90.00
_cell.angle_gamma   90.00
#
_symmetry.space_group_name_H-M   'P 1'
#
loop_
_entity.id
_entity.type
_entity.pdbx_description
1 polymer ?
#
loop_
_entity_poly.entity_id
_entity_poly.type
_entity_poly.pdbx_seq_one_letter_code
_entity_poly.pdbx_strand_id
1 'polypeptide(L)'
;MDDTISITFGEQAVTHIGMETRGKEKINGFSLKEMTSILKEKKIKYEKIKLHNFLPEEGEKKGNKAYVLIIRNGLNIFLNDNKASDTLYKNLKQLPVDKKILMRGRVVNKRARWNTCFDDNDQEPDIPNGKGTVIAFKKVDVLDKLRESLPKYFGSKASKLLAEMNYYYDLKNCGIGFHGDTERKIVICARLGASMPMHFQWFTRHKPIGERVKFKLNHGDIYIMSEKAVGTDWKKSSIVTLRHAAGAEKYTTIKN
;
A
#
# COMPACT_ATOMS: atom_id res chain seq x y z
N MET A 1 -5.92 -17.33 10.88
CA MET A 1 -5.84 -16.86 9.47
C MET A 1 -4.39 -17.00 9.09
N ASP A 2 -4.10 -17.73 8.01
CA ASP A 2 -2.73 -18.18 7.71
C ASP A 2 -2.15 -17.49 6.45
N ASP A 3 -2.93 -16.56 5.90
CA ASP A 3 -2.59 -15.72 4.77
C ASP A 3 -3.05 -14.27 5.04
N THR A 4 -2.59 -13.33 4.22
CA THR A 4 -3.01 -11.93 4.33
C THR A 4 -3.15 -11.29 2.96
N ILE A 5 -4.08 -10.34 2.87
CA ILE A 5 -4.32 -9.51 1.70
C ILE A 5 -4.07 -8.05 2.07
N SER A 6 -3.32 -7.34 1.23
CA SER A 6 -3.24 -5.86 1.25
C SER A 6 -3.96 -5.32 0.04
N ILE A 7 -4.81 -4.32 0.21
CA ILE A 7 -5.42 -3.60 -0.90
C ILE A 7 -4.97 -2.16 -0.82
N THR A 8 -4.10 -1.76 -1.73
CA THR A 8 -3.55 -0.40 -1.78
C THR A 8 -4.27 0.41 -2.84
N PHE A 9 -5.03 1.40 -2.39
CA PHE A 9 -5.62 2.43 -3.24
C PHE A 9 -4.61 3.52 -3.59
N GLY A 10 -4.57 3.91 -4.85
CA GLY A 10 -3.71 4.97 -5.37
C GLY A 10 -4.23 5.54 -6.68
N GLU A 11 -3.64 6.65 -7.12
CA GLU A 11 -4.01 7.26 -8.40
C GLU A 11 -3.50 6.47 -9.61
N GLN A 12 -2.49 5.63 -9.39
CA GLN A 12 -2.05 4.61 -10.34
C GLN A 12 -2.04 3.24 -9.67
N ALA A 13 -2.23 2.21 -10.48
CA ALA A 13 -2.10 0.81 -10.07
C ALA A 13 -1.28 0.06 -11.13
N VAL A 14 -0.46 -0.87 -10.64
CA VAL A 14 0.41 -1.70 -11.47
C VAL A 14 0.47 -3.09 -10.85
N THR A 15 0.42 -4.15 -11.65
CA THR A 15 0.58 -5.50 -11.12
C THR A 15 2.04 -5.76 -10.71
N HIS A 16 3.00 -5.30 -11.52
CA HIS A 16 4.41 -5.36 -11.20
C HIS A 16 5.20 -4.27 -11.93
N ILE A 17 6.33 -3.83 -11.38
CA ILE A 17 7.21 -2.86 -12.06
C ILE A 17 7.57 -3.38 -13.45
N GLY A 18 7.29 -2.58 -14.49
CA GLY A 18 7.51 -2.94 -15.90
C GLY A 18 6.31 -3.59 -16.60
N MET A 19 5.21 -3.82 -15.88
CA MET A 19 3.90 -4.14 -16.45
C MET A 19 3.13 -2.85 -16.77
N GLU A 20 1.96 -2.99 -17.38
CA GLU A 20 1.02 -1.89 -17.64
C GLU A 20 0.72 -1.10 -16.36
N THR A 21 1.00 0.20 -16.41
CA THR A 21 0.58 1.16 -15.39
C THR A 21 -0.74 1.77 -15.80
N ARG A 22 -1.73 1.70 -14.90
CA ARG A 22 -3.06 2.29 -15.11
C ARG A 22 -3.20 3.56 -14.29
N GLY A 23 -4.12 4.44 -14.71
CA GLY A 23 -4.37 5.71 -14.05
C GLY A 23 -3.36 6.79 -14.41
N LYS A 24 -3.51 7.97 -13.79
CA LYS A 24 -2.69 9.15 -14.08
C LYS A 24 -2.06 9.66 -12.79
N GLU A 25 -0.76 9.97 -12.87
CA GLU A 25 -0.03 10.56 -11.76
C GLU A 25 -0.70 11.86 -11.29
N LYS A 26 -0.78 12.04 -9.97
CA LYS A 26 -1.20 13.31 -9.37
C LYS A 26 0.01 14.20 -9.13
N ILE A 27 -0.22 15.52 -9.12
CA ILE A 27 0.85 16.49 -8.88
C ILE A 27 1.46 16.28 -7.49
N ASN A 28 0.61 16.08 -6.47
CA ASN A 28 1.02 15.94 -5.08
C ASN A 28 0.27 14.79 -4.39
N GLY A 29 0.93 14.17 -3.42
CA GLY A 29 0.36 13.19 -2.50
C GLY A 29 -0.34 13.83 -1.31
N PHE A 30 -0.53 13.08 -0.24
CA PHE A 30 -1.17 13.60 0.97
C PHE A 30 -0.22 14.38 1.88
N SER A 31 -0.69 15.53 2.35
CA SER A 31 -0.14 16.21 3.52
C SER A 31 -0.72 15.67 4.82
N LEU A 32 -0.04 15.89 5.96
CA LEU A 32 -0.56 15.52 7.28
C LEU A 32 -1.92 16.18 7.58
N LYS A 33 -2.12 17.43 7.12
CA LYS A 33 -3.37 18.16 7.32
C LYS A 33 -4.52 17.44 6.60
N GLU A 34 -4.33 17.05 5.35
CA GLU A 34 -5.34 16.31 4.57
C GLU A 34 -5.65 14.94 5.18
N MET A 35 -4.63 14.25 5.69
CA MET A 35 -4.81 12.93 6.32
C MET A 35 -5.55 12.98 7.66
N THR A 36 -5.56 14.13 8.36
CA THR A 36 -6.06 14.21 9.75
C THR A 36 -7.27 15.11 9.95
N SER A 37 -7.51 16.11 9.10
CA SER A 37 -8.56 17.13 9.35
C SER A 37 -9.94 16.50 9.51
N ILE A 38 -10.36 15.69 8.53
CA ILE A 38 -11.70 15.09 8.53
C ILE A 38 -11.81 13.97 9.58
N LEU A 39 -10.73 13.19 9.79
CA LEU A 39 -10.73 12.18 10.86
C LEU A 39 -10.95 12.81 12.24
N LYS A 40 -10.32 13.95 12.51
CA LYS A 40 -10.51 14.70 13.77
C LYS A 40 -11.94 15.24 13.89
N GLU A 41 -12.46 15.85 12.83
CA GLU A 41 -13.84 16.36 12.79
C GLU A 41 -14.85 15.24 13.10
N LYS A 42 -14.67 14.08 12.48
CA LYS A 42 -15.50 12.88 12.69
C LYS A 42 -15.16 12.11 13.98
N LYS A 43 -14.21 12.59 14.79
CA LYS A 43 -13.73 11.96 16.02
C LYS A 43 -13.29 10.49 15.83
N ILE A 44 -12.78 10.16 14.64
CA ILE A 44 -12.22 8.83 14.35
C ILE A 44 -10.83 8.74 14.97
N LYS A 45 -10.62 7.72 15.82
CA LYS A 45 -9.33 7.46 16.45
C LYS A 45 -8.32 6.94 15.42
N TYR A 46 -7.08 7.40 15.52
CA TYR A 46 -5.98 6.93 14.69
C TYR A 46 -4.65 6.98 15.46
N GLU A 47 -3.75 6.06 15.14
CA GLU A 47 -2.35 6.12 15.53
C GLU A 47 -1.59 6.98 14.52
N LYS A 48 -0.67 7.82 14.98
CA LYS A 48 0.16 8.67 14.12
C LYS A 48 1.63 8.38 14.37
N ILE A 49 2.29 7.83 13.35
CA ILE A 49 3.71 7.54 13.36
C ILE A 49 4.44 8.67 12.63
N LYS A 50 5.36 9.34 13.33
CA LYS A 50 6.21 10.40 12.78
C LYS A 50 7.54 9.79 12.33
N LEU A 51 7.62 9.36 11.07
CA LEU A 51 8.78 8.60 10.57
C LEU A 51 10.07 9.42 10.56
N HIS A 52 9.97 10.73 10.39
CA HIS A 52 11.13 11.64 10.43
C HIS A 52 11.78 11.73 11.82
N ASN A 53 11.11 11.34 12.91
CA ASN A 53 11.74 11.29 14.24
C ASN A 53 12.89 10.29 14.32
N PHE A 54 12.94 9.33 13.40
CA PHE A 54 13.93 8.26 13.35
C PHE A 54 15.09 8.55 12.39
N LEU A 55 15.15 9.77 11.82
CA LEU A 55 16.34 10.27 11.13
C LEU A 55 17.39 10.75 12.16
N PRO A 56 18.69 10.56 11.90
CA PRO A 56 19.74 10.95 12.85
C PRO A 56 19.90 12.47 12.97
N GLU A 57 19.91 13.19 11.85
CA GLU A 57 20.24 14.63 11.82
C GLU A 57 19.00 15.54 11.86
N GLU A 58 18.98 16.51 12.77
CA GLU A 58 17.82 17.40 12.98
C GLU A 58 17.48 18.29 11.75
N GLY A 59 18.49 18.70 10.98
CA GLY A 59 18.30 19.44 9.73
C GLY A 59 17.54 18.61 8.68
N GLU A 60 17.89 17.32 8.55
CA GLU A 60 17.23 16.38 7.66
C GLU A 60 15.78 16.09 8.08
N LYS A 61 15.49 16.10 9.39
CA LYS A 61 14.10 15.92 9.89
C LYS A 61 13.16 17.01 9.40
N LYS A 62 13.62 18.26 9.36
CA LYS A 62 12.79 19.40 8.93
C LYS A 62 12.42 19.32 7.45
N GLY A 63 13.37 18.91 6.60
CA GLY A 63 13.18 18.73 5.15
C GLY A 63 12.40 17.47 4.76
N ASN A 64 12.40 16.42 5.61
CA ASN A 64 11.87 15.11 5.26
C ASN A 64 10.69 14.67 6.15
N LYS A 65 9.77 15.59 6.49
CA LYS A 65 8.58 15.26 7.30
C LYS A 65 7.74 14.17 6.64
N ALA A 66 7.80 12.97 7.20
CA ALA A 66 7.03 11.80 6.78
C ALA A 66 6.14 11.27 7.91
N TYR A 67 4.95 10.81 7.54
CA TYR A 67 3.91 10.33 8.45
C TYR A 67 3.21 9.09 7.89
N VAL A 68 2.84 8.20 8.81
CA VAL A 68 1.86 7.13 8.58
C VAL A 68 0.77 7.26 9.62
N LEU A 69 -0.50 7.18 9.20
CA LEU A 69 -1.60 6.99 10.13
C LEU A 69 -2.13 5.56 10.02
N ILE A 70 -2.56 5.02 11.15
CA ILE A 70 -3.23 3.72 11.22
C ILE A 70 -4.59 3.93 11.90
N ILE A 71 -5.66 3.59 11.21
CA ILE A 71 -7.01 3.50 11.75
C ILE A 71 -7.27 2.02 12.04
N ARG A 72 -7.26 1.65 13.33
CA ARG A 72 -7.56 0.29 13.75
C ARG A 72 -9.00 -0.05 13.44
N ASN A 73 -9.24 -1.21 12.84
CA ASN A 73 -10.57 -1.61 12.35
C ASN A 73 -11.19 -0.56 11.38
N GLY A 74 -10.35 0.20 10.68
CA GLY A 74 -10.76 1.33 9.86
C GLY A 74 -11.74 0.98 8.75
N LEU A 75 -11.64 -0.23 8.19
CA LEU A 75 -12.56 -0.66 7.13
C LEU A 75 -14.01 -0.71 7.63
N ASN A 76 -14.23 -1.39 8.75
CA ASN A 76 -15.56 -1.54 9.35
C ASN A 76 -16.11 -0.18 9.81
N ILE A 77 -15.25 0.69 10.34
CA ILE A 77 -15.61 2.06 10.73
C ILE A 77 -16.04 2.87 9.51
N PHE A 78 -15.27 2.83 8.41
CA PHE A 78 -15.53 3.65 7.24
C PHE A 78 -16.83 3.28 6.53
N LEU A 79 -17.18 2.00 6.57
CA LEU A 79 -18.40 1.46 6.00
C LEU A 79 -19.58 1.39 6.97
N ASN A 80 -19.36 1.72 8.25
CA ASN A 80 -20.35 1.55 9.32
C ASN A 80 -20.98 0.14 9.32
N ASP A 81 -20.12 -0.88 9.16
CA ASP A 81 -20.51 -2.29 9.06
C ASP A 81 -19.44 -3.14 9.75
N ASN A 82 -19.81 -3.83 10.84
CA ASN A 82 -18.88 -4.62 11.66
C ASN A 82 -18.44 -5.93 11.01
N LYS A 83 -19.04 -6.33 9.88
CA LYS A 83 -18.70 -7.55 9.13
C LYS A 83 -18.01 -7.23 7.79
N ALA A 84 -17.80 -5.96 7.47
CA ALA A 84 -17.29 -5.58 6.15
C ALA A 84 -15.89 -6.15 5.89
N SER A 85 -15.01 -6.18 6.89
CA SER A 85 -13.65 -6.69 6.75
C SER A 85 -13.62 -8.20 6.49
N ASP A 86 -14.45 -8.95 7.21
CA ASP A 86 -14.60 -10.40 7.02
C ASP A 86 -15.22 -10.73 5.66
N THR A 87 -16.25 -9.98 5.28
CA THR A 87 -16.95 -10.14 4.00
C THR A 87 -16.01 -9.85 2.84
N LEU A 88 -15.29 -8.73 2.89
CA LEU A 88 -14.32 -8.38 1.85
C LEU A 88 -13.20 -9.41 1.76
N TYR A 89 -12.65 -9.86 2.89
CA TYR A 89 -11.60 -10.87 2.91
C TYR A 89 -12.06 -12.19 2.25
N LYS A 90 -13.28 -12.66 2.56
CA LYS A 90 -13.85 -13.86 1.93
C LYS A 90 -14.03 -13.69 0.42
N ASN A 91 -14.58 -12.55 -0.01
CA ASN A 91 -14.82 -12.28 -1.44
C ASN A 91 -13.51 -12.24 -2.23
N LEU A 92 -12.50 -11.53 -1.74
CA LEU A 92 -11.21 -11.39 -2.43
C LEU A 92 -10.47 -12.71 -2.60
N LYS A 93 -10.60 -13.64 -1.65
CA LYS A 93 -9.96 -14.96 -1.74
C LYS A 93 -10.51 -15.84 -2.86
N GLN A 94 -11.69 -15.52 -3.39
CA GLN A 94 -12.33 -16.26 -4.48
C GLN A 94 -11.97 -15.67 -5.86
N LEU A 95 -11.32 -14.51 -5.90
CA LEU A 95 -11.00 -13.82 -7.16
C LEU A 95 -9.78 -14.41 -7.87
N PRO A 96 -9.71 -14.28 -9.20
CA PRO A 96 -8.51 -14.62 -9.94
C PRO A 96 -7.34 -13.71 -9.52
N VAL A 97 -6.15 -14.32 -9.46
CA VAL A 97 -4.89 -13.65 -9.13
C VAL A 97 -3.79 -14.03 -10.10
N ASP A 98 -2.95 -13.05 -10.46
CA ASP A 98 -1.79 -13.27 -11.29
C ASP A 98 -0.69 -13.98 -10.48
N LYS A 99 -0.43 -15.23 -10.88
CA LYS A 99 0.66 -16.06 -10.34
C LYS A 99 1.93 -16.00 -11.17
N LYS A 100 1.89 -15.31 -12.32
CA LYS A 100 3.02 -15.09 -13.24
C LYS A 100 3.17 -13.60 -13.54
N ILE A 101 4.38 -13.18 -13.93
CA ILE A 101 4.70 -11.81 -14.35
C ILE A 101 5.69 -11.83 -15.52
N LEU A 102 5.67 -10.76 -16.32
CA LEU A 102 6.74 -10.47 -17.26
C LEU A 102 7.90 -9.80 -16.52
N MET A 103 9.08 -10.40 -16.55
CA MET A 103 10.28 -9.85 -15.95
C MET A 103 11.44 -10.03 -16.92
N ARG A 104 12.05 -8.92 -17.34
CA ARG A 104 13.19 -8.90 -18.29
C ARG A 104 12.91 -9.74 -19.55
N GLY A 105 11.73 -9.57 -20.14
CA GLY A 105 11.31 -10.26 -21.37
C GLY A 105 10.91 -11.73 -21.20
N ARG A 106 10.80 -12.25 -19.97
CA ARG A 106 10.39 -13.63 -19.71
C ARG A 106 9.20 -13.70 -18.76
N VAL A 107 8.27 -14.61 -19.04
CA VAL A 107 7.17 -14.93 -18.14
C VAL A 107 7.69 -15.84 -17.03
N VAL A 108 7.62 -15.38 -15.78
CA VAL A 108 8.14 -16.10 -14.60
C VAL A 108 7.08 -16.23 -13.51
N ASN A 109 7.23 -17.22 -12.63
CA ASN A 109 6.34 -17.41 -11.49
C ASN A 109 6.57 -16.36 -10.39
N LYS A 110 5.49 -15.80 -9.85
CA LYS A 110 5.53 -14.93 -8.68
C LYS A 110 5.61 -15.76 -7.40
N ARG A 111 6.77 -15.72 -6.74
CA ARG A 111 7.01 -16.41 -5.45
C ARG A 111 6.81 -15.50 -4.23
N ALA A 112 6.95 -14.19 -4.41
CA ALA A 112 6.93 -13.24 -3.29
C ALA A 112 5.51 -12.91 -2.80
N ARG A 113 4.55 -12.89 -3.72
CA ARG A 113 3.12 -12.59 -3.50
C ARG A 113 2.39 -12.70 -4.84
N TRP A 114 1.10 -12.99 -4.84
CA TRP A 114 0.23 -12.85 -6.02
C TRP A 114 -0.40 -11.46 -6.04
N ASN A 115 -0.82 -10.99 -7.20
CA ASN A 115 -1.47 -9.68 -7.32
C ASN A 115 -2.69 -9.73 -8.23
N THR A 116 -3.54 -8.72 -8.10
CA THR A 116 -4.60 -8.35 -9.04
C THR A 116 -4.84 -6.86 -8.91
N CYS A 117 -5.20 -6.16 -9.99
CA CYS A 117 -5.61 -4.77 -9.93
C CYS A 117 -7.14 -4.61 -10.00
N PHE A 118 -7.63 -3.46 -9.54
CA PHE A 118 -9.03 -3.08 -9.64
C PHE A 118 -9.16 -1.70 -10.29
N ASP A 119 -10.13 -1.60 -11.20
CA ASP A 119 -10.44 -0.42 -12.00
C ASP A 119 -11.96 -0.40 -12.27
N ASP A 120 -12.47 0.55 -13.03
CA ASP A 120 -13.89 0.64 -13.39
C ASP A 120 -14.31 -0.47 -14.39
N ASN A 121 -13.36 -1.02 -15.16
CA ASN A 121 -13.60 -2.07 -16.15
C ASN A 121 -12.65 -3.26 -15.95
N ASP A 122 -13.10 -4.44 -16.35
CA ASP A 122 -12.29 -5.66 -16.31
C ASP A 122 -11.21 -5.68 -17.41
N GLN A 123 -10.18 -6.48 -17.17
CA GLN A 123 -9.17 -6.85 -18.15
C GLN A 123 -8.69 -8.27 -17.87
N GLU A 124 -8.79 -9.12 -18.89
CA GLU A 124 -8.13 -10.43 -18.88
C GLU A 124 -6.60 -10.26 -19.00
N PRO A 125 -5.79 -11.10 -18.33
CA PRO A 125 -4.35 -10.97 -18.36
C PRO A 125 -3.76 -11.33 -19.72
N ASP A 126 -2.80 -10.53 -20.17
CA ASP A 126 -1.89 -10.82 -21.28
C ASP A 126 -0.46 -10.61 -20.78
N ILE A 127 -0.03 -11.54 -19.92
CA ILE A 127 1.24 -11.46 -19.21
C ILE A 127 2.43 -11.35 -20.17
N PRO A 128 2.53 -12.09 -21.30
CA PRO A 128 3.61 -11.90 -22.27
C PRO A 128 3.77 -10.47 -22.78
N ASN A 129 2.66 -9.72 -22.90
CA ASN A 129 2.66 -8.31 -23.31
C ASN A 129 2.57 -7.32 -22.15
N GLY A 130 2.82 -7.79 -20.92
CA GLY A 130 2.90 -6.93 -19.74
C GLY A 130 1.55 -6.49 -19.18
N LYS A 131 0.43 -7.13 -19.55
CA LYS A 131 -0.91 -6.80 -19.01
C LYS A 131 -1.32 -7.82 -17.96
N GLY A 132 -1.61 -7.35 -16.76
CA GLY A 132 -2.13 -8.20 -15.68
C GLY A 132 -3.66 -8.22 -15.63
N THR A 133 -4.19 -9.06 -14.73
CA THR A 133 -5.61 -9.16 -14.44
C THR A 133 -6.12 -7.86 -13.80
N VAL A 134 -7.23 -7.33 -14.31
CA VAL A 134 -7.98 -6.23 -13.69
C VAL A 134 -9.42 -6.67 -13.47
N ILE A 135 -9.92 -6.46 -12.26
CA ILE A 135 -11.30 -6.76 -11.88
C ILE A 135 -12.06 -5.45 -11.69
N ALA A 136 -13.24 -5.33 -12.32
CA ALA A 136 -14.08 -4.15 -12.13
C ALA A 136 -14.50 -4.01 -10.65
N PHE A 137 -14.38 -2.82 -10.06
CA PHE A 137 -14.79 -2.57 -8.67
C PHE A 137 -16.22 -3.02 -8.40
N LYS A 138 -17.14 -2.79 -9.35
CA LYS A 138 -18.55 -3.19 -9.27
C LYS A 138 -18.80 -4.69 -9.08
N LYS A 139 -17.79 -5.55 -9.31
CA LYS A 139 -17.89 -7.00 -9.04
C LYS A 139 -17.57 -7.36 -7.58
N VAL A 140 -17.10 -6.40 -6.79
CA VAL A 140 -16.70 -6.60 -5.39
C VAL A 140 -17.32 -5.50 -4.54
N ASP A 141 -18.61 -5.66 -4.23
CA ASP A 141 -19.45 -4.63 -3.57
C ASP A 141 -18.79 -3.93 -2.37
N VAL A 142 -18.18 -4.70 -1.45
CA VAL A 142 -17.57 -4.12 -0.25
C VAL A 142 -16.33 -3.28 -0.61
N LEU A 143 -15.58 -3.69 -1.64
CA LEU A 143 -14.41 -2.95 -2.10
C LEU A 143 -14.82 -1.66 -2.79
N ASP A 144 -15.84 -1.70 -3.65
CA ASP A 144 -16.36 -0.51 -4.34
C ASP A 144 -16.94 0.49 -3.33
N LYS A 145 -17.73 0.01 -2.36
CA LYS A 145 -18.22 0.84 -1.24
C LYS A 145 -17.07 1.47 -0.46
N LEU A 146 -16.01 0.70 -0.19
CA LEU A 146 -14.83 1.24 0.50
C LEU A 146 -14.19 2.35 -0.33
N ARG A 147 -13.93 2.12 -1.62
CA ARG A 147 -13.38 3.11 -2.56
C ARG A 147 -14.20 4.40 -2.57
N GLU A 148 -15.51 4.29 -2.76
CA GLU A 148 -16.45 5.43 -2.81
C GLU A 148 -16.58 6.15 -1.47
N SER A 149 -16.25 5.49 -0.36
CA SER A 149 -16.24 6.12 0.97
C SER A 149 -14.99 6.96 1.23
N LEU A 150 -13.84 6.64 0.62
CA LEU A 150 -12.55 7.29 0.94
C LEU A 150 -12.58 8.83 0.83
N PRO A 151 -13.23 9.45 -0.17
CA PRO A 151 -13.33 10.91 -0.24
C PRO A 151 -14.00 11.56 0.97
N LYS A 152 -14.91 10.84 1.65
CA LYS A 152 -15.59 11.32 2.86
C LYS A 152 -14.64 11.43 4.06
N TYR A 153 -13.46 10.83 3.98
CA TYR A 153 -12.46 10.78 5.06
C TYR A 153 -11.14 11.47 4.70
N PHE A 154 -10.81 11.58 3.41
CA PHE A 154 -9.53 12.11 2.93
C PHE A 154 -9.64 13.15 1.81
N GLY A 155 -10.86 13.59 1.50
CA GLY A 155 -11.13 14.62 0.49
C GLY A 155 -10.96 14.13 -0.95
N SER A 156 -11.02 15.08 -1.89
CA SER A 156 -11.05 14.81 -3.35
C SER A 156 -9.81 14.07 -3.88
N LYS A 157 -8.67 14.12 -3.17
CA LYS A 157 -7.49 13.33 -3.53
C LYS A 157 -7.76 11.83 -3.46
N ALA A 158 -8.70 11.39 -2.64
CA ALA A 158 -9.08 9.98 -2.53
C ALA A 158 -10.24 9.56 -3.45
N SER A 159 -10.68 10.43 -4.37
CA SER A 159 -11.73 10.11 -5.34
C SER A 159 -11.18 9.32 -6.52
N LYS A 160 -11.97 8.34 -6.99
CA LYS A 160 -11.70 7.53 -8.20
C LYS A 160 -10.31 6.90 -8.20
N LEU A 161 -9.86 6.43 -7.04
CA LEU A 161 -8.60 5.71 -6.93
C LEU A 161 -8.73 4.33 -7.56
N LEU A 162 -7.65 3.87 -8.18
CA LEU A 162 -7.46 2.47 -8.53
C LEU A 162 -7.03 1.68 -7.29
N ALA A 163 -7.05 0.35 -7.35
CA ALA A 163 -6.49 -0.46 -6.28
C ALA A 163 -5.59 -1.57 -6.79
N GLU A 164 -4.53 -1.87 -6.04
CA GLU A 164 -3.70 -3.05 -6.20
C GLU A 164 -3.91 -3.96 -5.00
N MET A 165 -4.33 -5.20 -5.25
CA MET A 165 -4.35 -6.24 -4.25
C MET A 165 -3.05 -7.04 -4.30
N ASN A 166 -2.43 -7.21 -3.14
CA ASN A 166 -1.32 -8.12 -2.92
C ASN A 166 -1.77 -9.24 -1.99
N TYR A 167 -1.72 -10.48 -2.49
CA TYR A 167 -2.09 -11.68 -1.75
C TYR A 167 -0.84 -12.46 -1.32
N TYR A 168 -0.60 -12.51 -0.02
CA TYR A 168 0.49 -13.21 0.64
C TYR A 168 -0.05 -14.54 1.18
N TYR A 169 -0.02 -15.55 0.32
CA TYR A 169 -0.60 -16.88 0.55
C TYR A 169 0.21 -17.77 1.49
N ASP A 170 1.46 -17.41 1.78
CA ASP A 170 2.34 -18.09 2.74
C ASP A 170 3.16 -17.06 3.51
N LEU A 171 2.77 -16.77 4.76
CA LEU A 171 3.41 -15.73 5.57
C LEU A 171 4.87 -16.02 5.92
N LYS A 172 5.32 -17.28 5.84
CA LYS A 172 6.73 -17.65 6.08
C LYS A 172 7.60 -17.30 4.88
N ASN A 173 7.01 -17.25 3.68
CA ASN A 173 7.76 -17.11 2.43
C ASN A 173 7.40 -15.90 1.59
N CYS A 174 6.28 -15.24 1.85
CA CYS A 174 5.80 -14.10 1.09
C CYS A 174 6.18 -12.77 1.76
N GLY A 175 6.28 -11.73 0.93
CA GLY A 175 6.62 -10.39 1.38
C GLY A 175 7.02 -9.47 0.23
N ILE A 176 7.51 -8.30 0.61
CA ILE A 176 8.01 -7.28 -0.30
C ILE A 176 9.17 -6.55 0.35
N GLY A 177 10.30 -6.46 -0.36
CA GLY A 177 11.53 -5.87 0.13
C GLY A 177 11.44 -4.35 0.27
N PHE A 178 12.49 -3.72 0.79
CA PHE A 178 12.56 -2.27 0.94
C PHE A 178 12.49 -1.55 -0.41
N HIS A 179 11.41 -0.79 -0.61
CA HIS A 179 11.13 0.01 -1.81
C HIS A 179 10.33 1.27 -1.43
N GLY A 180 10.13 2.16 -2.39
CA GLY A 180 9.03 3.12 -2.37
C GLY A 180 8.17 2.91 -3.61
N ASP A 181 6.99 3.53 -3.64
CA ASP A 181 6.07 3.38 -4.77
C ASP A 181 6.40 4.48 -5.79
N THR A 182 7.11 4.13 -6.88
CA THR A 182 7.51 5.13 -7.89
C THR A 182 6.33 5.65 -8.68
N GLU A 183 5.33 4.79 -8.89
CA GLU A 183 4.18 5.02 -9.75
C GLU A 183 3.06 5.83 -9.08
N ARG A 184 3.11 6.12 -7.78
CA ARG A 184 1.99 6.80 -7.12
C ARG A 184 2.46 7.67 -5.96
N LYS A 185 1.71 8.74 -5.66
CA LYS A 185 1.89 9.62 -4.49
C LYS A 185 0.76 9.45 -3.47
N ILE A 186 -0.33 8.77 -3.84
CA ILE A 186 -1.44 8.45 -2.96
C ILE A 186 -1.37 6.98 -2.56
N VAL A 187 -1.33 6.74 -1.25
CA VAL A 187 -1.39 5.40 -0.66
C VAL A 187 -2.38 5.41 0.49
N ILE A 188 -3.50 4.70 0.31
CA ILE A 188 -4.41 4.29 1.37
C ILE A 188 -4.51 2.77 1.25
N CYS A 189 -4.22 2.02 2.30
CA CYS A 189 -4.18 0.57 2.22
C CYS A 189 -4.98 -0.10 3.32
N ALA A 190 -5.81 -1.07 2.94
CA ALA A 190 -6.55 -1.93 3.85
C ALA A 190 -5.81 -3.27 4.03
N ARG A 191 -5.63 -3.69 5.29
CA ARG A 191 -5.06 -4.99 5.65
C ARG A 191 -6.18 -5.95 6.02
N LEU A 192 -6.15 -7.14 5.43
CA LEU A 192 -7.11 -8.22 5.69
C LEU A 192 -6.37 -9.53 5.96
N GLY A 193 -7.05 -10.46 6.63
CA GLY A 193 -6.46 -11.75 7.00
C GLY A 193 -5.55 -11.66 8.23
N ALA A 194 -4.50 -12.47 8.23
CA ALA A 194 -3.49 -12.49 9.28
C ALA A 194 -2.79 -11.15 9.45
N SER A 195 -2.33 -10.88 10.67
CA SER A 195 -1.51 -9.71 10.93
C SER A 195 -0.15 -9.81 10.23
N MET A 196 0.36 -8.71 9.70
CA MET A 196 1.63 -8.66 8.96
C MET A 196 2.48 -7.47 9.42
N PRO A 197 3.81 -7.65 9.60
CA PRO A 197 4.68 -6.55 9.97
C PRO A 197 4.92 -5.62 8.79
N MET A 198 4.97 -4.32 9.08
CA MET A 198 5.38 -3.25 8.19
C MET A 198 6.63 -2.58 8.77
N HIS A 199 7.62 -2.38 7.91
CA HIS A 199 8.92 -1.82 8.26
C HIS A 199 9.15 -0.55 7.46
N PHE A 200 9.69 0.49 8.10
CA PHE A 200 10.19 1.69 7.44
C PHE A 200 11.64 1.92 7.84
N GLN A 201 12.46 2.29 6.87
CA GLN A 201 13.88 2.60 7.07
C GLN A 201 14.29 3.75 6.15
N TRP A 202 15.03 4.70 6.70
CA TRP A 202 15.66 5.78 5.94
C TRP A 202 16.95 5.30 5.26
N PHE A 203 17.24 5.84 4.08
CA PHE A 203 18.43 5.52 3.29
C PHE A 203 19.06 6.77 2.70
N THR A 204 20.40 6.78 2.65
CA THR A 204 21.19 7.76 1.90
C THR A 204 22.34 7.03 1.22
N ARG A 205 22.62 7.33 -0.07
CA ARG A 205 23.65 6.62 -0.86
C ARG A 205 23.55 5.10 -0.75
N HIS A 206 22.32 4.58 -0.84
CA HIS A 206 21.98 3.16 -0.73
C HIS A 206 22.24 2.49 0.64
N LYS A 207 22.73 3.22 1.64
CA LYS A 207 22.97 2.69 2.99
C LYS A 207 21.79 3.04 3.91
N PRO A 208 21.32 2.11 4.76
CA PRO A 208 20.32 2.44 5.77
C PRO A 208 20.91 3.41 6.79
N ILE A 209 20.11 4.39 7.20
CA ILE A 209 20.45 5.36 8.25
C ILE A 209 19.32 5.45 9.26
N GLY A 210 19.66 5.82 10.50
CA GLY A 210 18.68 5.98 11.57
C GLY A 210 18.04 4.67 12.03
N GLU A 211 17.08 4.80 12.94
CA GLU A 211 16.41 3.65 13.54
C GLU A 211 15.31 3.09 12.64
N ARG A 212 15.16 1.76 12.64
CA ARG A 212 14.08 1.09 11.90
C ARG A 212 12.77 1.22 12.64
N VAL A 213 11.76 1.73 11.96
CA VAL A 213 10.38 1.76 12.49
C VAL A 213 9.68 0.47 12.10
N LYS A 214 9.06 -0.20 13.09
CA LYS A 214 8.32 -1.44 12.89
C LYS A 214 6.95 -1.32 13.56
N PHE A 215 5.91 -1.74 12.86
CA PHE A 215 4.58 -1.88 13.43
C PHE A 215 3.82 -3.01 12.75
N LYS A 216 2.78 -3.52 13.42
CA LYS A 216 1.93 -4.59 12.91
C LYS A 216 0.63 -4.01 12.39
N LEU A 217 0.18 -4.46 11.22
CA LEU A 217 -1.15 -4.20 10.69
C LEU A 217 -1.98 -5.47 10.85
N ASN A 218 -3.23 -5.31 11.29
CA ASN A 218 -4.15 -6.41 11.59
C ASN A 218 -5.33 -6.42 10.63
N HIS A 219 -6.15 -7.46 10.73
CA HIS A 219 -7.40 -7.57 9.98
C HIS A 219 -8.28 -6.32 10.16
N GLY A 220 -8.73 -5.73 9.06
CA GLY A 220 -9.61 -4.57 9.04
C GLY A 220 -8.91 -3.22 9.24
N ASP A 221 -7.61 -3.20 9.52
CA ASP A 221 -6.86 -1.94 9.68
C ASP A 221 -6.72 -1.21 8.33
N ILE A 222 -6.87 0.11 8.36
CA ILE A 222 -6.51 0.99 7.25
C ILE A 222 -5.30 1.80 7.65
N TYR A 223 -4.30 1.89 6.77
CA TYR A 223 -3.23 2.88 6.92
C TYR A 223 -3.16 3.82 5.73
N ILE A 224 -2.64 5.02 5.98
CA ILE A 224 -2.46 6.07 4.97
C ILE A 224 -1.07 6.68 5.13
N MET A 225 -0.40 6.93 4.01
CA MET A 225 0.94 7.50 3.98
C MET A 225 0.88 8.96 3.52
N SER A 226 1.68 9.82 4.17
CA SER A 226 2.02 11.12 3.57
C SER A 226 2.88 10.92 2.32
N GLU A 227 2.91 11.89 1.41
CA GLU A 227 3.69 11.79 0.17
C GLU A 227 5.16 11.33 0.39
N LYS A 228 5.88 11.94 1.34
CA LYS A 228 7.27 11.52 1.65
C LYS A 228 7.38 10.08 2.15
N ALA A 229 6.34 9.58 2.82
CA ALA A 229 6.30 8.21 3.35
C ALA A 229 6.03 7.16 2.25
N VAL A 230 5.36 7.55 1.16
CA VAL A 230 5.20 6.70 -0.03
C VAL A 230 6.56 6.39 -0.66
N GLY A 231 7.49 7.35 -0.59
CA GLY A 231 8.86 7.17 -1.05
C GLY A 231 8.97 7.17 -2.57
N THR A 232 8.18 7.98 -3.27
CA THR A 232 8.29 8.16 -4.75
C THR A 232 9.71 8.48 -5.21
N ASP A 233 10.47 9.18 -4.36
CA ASP A 233 11.86 9.58 -4.58
C ASP A 233 12.90 8.51 -4.23
N TRP A 234 12.51 7.30 -3.83
CA TRP A 234 13.40 6.28 -3.24
C TRP A 234 14.61 5.84 -4.09
N LYS A 235 14.54 6.08 -5.40
CA LYS A 235 15.60 5.79 -6.38
C LYS A 235 16.67 6.89 -6.43
N LYS A 236 16.44 8.07 -5.84
CA LYS A 236 17.38 9.19 -5.81
C LYS A 236 18.40 9.01 -4.68
N SER A 237 19.49 8.30 -4.95
CA SER A 237 20.49 7.95 -3.94
C SER A 237 21.28 9.14 -3.39
N SER A 238 21.28 10.29 -4.08
CA SER A 238 21.94 11.52 -3.67
C SER A 238 21.23 12.27 -2.54
N ILE A 239 20.00 11.88 -2.19
CA ILE A 239 19.20 12.51 -1.13
C ILE A 239 18.78 11.47 -0.07
N VAL A 240 18.30 11.96 1.06
CA VAL A 240 17.64 11.12 2.08
C VAL A 240 16.31 10.61 1.53
N THR A 241 16.17 9.28 1.49
CA THR A 241 14.99 8.59 0.98
C THR A 241 14.39 7.68 2.04
N LEU A 242 13.09 7.45 1.96
CA LEU A 242 12.37 6.57 2.87
C LEU A 242 11.87 5.35 2.10
N ARG A 243 12.09 4.17 2.65
CA ARG A 243 11.65 2.90 2.04
C ARG A 243 10.87 2.08 3.04
N HIS A 244 9.95 1.28 2.52
CA HIS A 244 9.13 0.38 3.31
C HIS A 244 9.17 -1.06 2.79
N ALA A 245 8.97 -2.00 3.70
CA ALA A 245 8.99 -3.44 3.46
C ALA A 245 7.95 -4.15 4.34
N ALA A 246 7.49 -5.32 3.92
CA ALA A 246 6.54 -6.11 4.71
C ALA A 246 6.71 -7.61 4.51
N GLY A 247 6.37 -8.39 5.53
CA GLY A 247 6.23 -9.85 5.45
C GLY A 247 7.36 -10.64 6.08
N ALA A 248 7.68 -11.78 5.47
CA ALA A 248 8.69 -12.69 5.97
C ALA A 248 10.06 -12.02 6.13
N GLU A 249 10.85 -12.50 7.10
CA GLU A 249 12.11 -11.90 7.51
C GLU A 249 13.07 -11.63 6.33
N LYS A 250 13.14 -12.55 5.37
CA LYS A 250 13.98 -12.41 4.16
C LYS A 250 13.68 -11.15 3.32
N TYR A 251 12.50 -10.56 3.45
CA TYR A 251 12.13 -9.30 2.79
C TYR A 251 12.35 -8.07 3.69
N THR A 252 12.28 -8.25 5.01
CA THR A 252 12.40 -7.15 5.98
C THR A 252 13.82 -7.01 6.56
N THR A 253 14.75 -7.86 6.12
CA THR A 253 16.18 -7.81 6.47
C THR A 253 16.96 -7.07 5.39
N ILE A 254 17.81 -6.13 5.82
CA ILE A 254 18.74 -5.42 4.94
C ILE A 254 20.07 -6.18 5.04
N LYS A 255 20.54 -6.72 3.93
CA LYS A 255 21.87 -7.33 3.87
C LYS A 255 22.91 -6.21 3.79
N ASN A 256 23.87 -6.24 4.71
CA ASN A 256 25.03 -5.33 4.70
C ASN A 256 26.01 -5.72 3.60
#